data_AF-A0A964LP09-F1
#
_entry.id   AF-A0A964LP09-F1
#
_cell.length_a   1.000
_cell.length_b   1.000
_cell.length_c   1.000
_cell.angle_alpha   90.00
_cell.angle_beta   90.00
_cell.angle_gamma   90.00
#
_symmetry.space_group_name_H-M   'P 1'
#
loop_
_entity.id
_entity.type
_entity.pdbx_description
1 polymer ?
#
loop_
_entity_poly.entity_id
_entity_poly.type
_entity_poly.pdbx_seq_one_letter_code
_entity_poly.pdbx_strand_id
1 'polypeptide(L)'
;MRNTVPLRIPAAVAAKIGYYVYVYSDPRSRKPFYVGKGRGSRVLAHAQGLGSDRTEERLRSIRRAGLEPRIDILAHGLADAETALRVEAAVIDLLGLSSLSNAVRGWRSVELGRMPLRQLVAYYAARPVKVRDLVILIRVNQLYQHGMSAQALYEITRGIWRLNPERASNAKYALAVFEGVVREVYEISQWVPAGSTKYKTRNNLRVPGRWEFTGKVAPDPIRRRYVDRSVASYFTRGSQAPFTYVGR
;
A
#
# COMPACT_ATOMS: atom_id res chain seq x y z
N MET A 1 -36.94 6.09 -25.55
CA MET A 1 -35.58 6.63 -25.33
C MET A 1 -35.65 7.58 -24.14
N ARG A 2 -35.04 7.27 -22.99
CA ARG A 2 -34.99 8.22 -21.87
C ARG A 2 -33.87 9.21 -22.15
N ASN A 3 -34.23 10.49 -22.33
CA ASN A 3 -33.28 11.60 -22.38
C ASN A 3 -32.56 11.68 -21.01
N THR A 4 -31.38 11.08 -20.90
CA THR A 4 -30.51 11.27 -19.75
C THR A 4 -29.83 12.62 -19.90
N VAL A 5 -30.39 13.64 -19.24
CA VAL A 5 -29.71 14.93 -19.08
C VAL A 5 -28.36 14.65 -18.42
N PRO A 6 -27.23 15.08 -19.01
CA PRO A 6 -25.92 14.84 -18.43
C PRO A 6 -25.87 15.47 -17.04
N LEU A 7 -25.46 14.67 -16.04
CA LEU A 7 -25.36 15.13 -14.66
C LEU A 7 -24.40 16.33 -14.60
N ARG A 8 -24.89 17.46 -14.09
CA ARG A 8 -24.11 18.69 -13.88
C ARG A 8 -24.17 19.06 -12.40
N ILE A 9 -23.09 19.65 -11.90
CA ILE A 9 -23.07 20.24 -10.57
C ILE A 9 -23.52 21.71 -10.71
N PRO A 10 -24.69 22.10 -10.15
CA PRO A 10 -25.13 23.49 -10.19
C PRO A 10 -24.15 24.43 -9.48
N ALA A 11 -24.09 25.69 -9.90
CA ALA A 11 -23.16 26.68 -9.33
C ALA A 11 -23.31 26.82 -7.79
N ALA A 12 -24.55 26.79 -7.29
CA ALA A 12 -24.84 26.85 -5.86
C ALA A 12 -24.22 25.68 -5.07
N VAL A 13 -24.17 24.49 -5.69
CA VAL A 13 -23.53 23.30 -5.10
C VAL A 13 -22.01 23.40 -5.24
N ALA A 14 -21.50 23.81 -6.41
CA ALA A 14 -20.06 23.97 -6.65
C ALA A 14 -19.40 24.94 -5.66
N ALA A 15 -20.12 26.00 -5.27
CA ALA A 15 -19.65 26.99 -4.29
C ALA A 15 -19.55 26.42 -2.86
N LYS A 16 -20.36 25.42 -2.51
CA LYS A 16 -20.47 24.89 -1.13
C LYS A 16 -19.83 23.51 -0.95
N ILE A 17 -19.67 22.73 -2.02
CA ILE A 17 -19.23 21.33 -1.94
C ILE A 17 -17.79 21.18 -1.41
N GLY A 18 -16.97 22.24 -1.52
CA GLY A 18 -15.60 22.25 -1.00
C GLY A 18 -14.74 21.13 -1.59
N TYR A 19 -13.80 20.62 -0.79
CA TYR A 19 -13.20 19.32 -1.07
C TYR A 19 -14.14 18.20 -0.61
N TYR A 20 -14.17 17.10 -1.36
CA TYR A 20 -15.07 16.00 -1.11
C TYR A 20 -14.47 14.64 -1.51
N VAL A 21 -15.05 13.58 -0.97
CA VAL A 21 -14.79 12.19 -1.34
C VAL A 21 -16.08 11.60 -1.90
N TYR A 22 -15.97 10.83 -2.98
CA TYR A 22 -17.10 10.24 -3.71
C TYR A 22 -16.84 8.78 -4.06
N VAL A 23 -17.91 8.06 -4.36
CA VAL A 23 -17.87 6.67 -4.80
C VAL A 23 -18.71 6.48 -6.05
N TYR A 24 -18.18 5.72 -7.00
CA TYR A 24 -18.95 5.16 -8.11
C TYR A 24 -19.39 3.74 -7.80
N SER A 25 -20.68 3.48 -8.01
CA SER A 25 -21.29 2.16 -7.81
C SER A 25 -22.05 1.71 -9.05
N ASP A 26 -22.04 0.40 -9.29
CA ASP A 26 -22.83 -0.19 -10.38
C ASP A 26 -24.31 -0.14 -9.99
N PRO A 27 -25.18 0.59 -10.73
CA PRO A 27 -26.57 0.80 -10.31
C PRO A 27 -27.37 -0.51 -10.24
N ARG A 28 -26.93 -1.56 -10.94
CA ARG A 28 -27.60 -2.88 -10.98
C ARG A 28 -27.38 -3.67 -9.71
N SER A 29 -26.19 -3.56 -9.11
CA SER A 29 -25.78 -4.35 -7.93
C SER A 29 -25.55 -3.51 -6.67
N ARG A 30 -25.51 -2.19 -6.80
CA ARG A 30 -25.09 -1.21 -5.79
C ARG A 30 -23.68 -1.44 -5.24
N LYS A 31 -22.87 -2.28 -5.89
CA LYS A 31 -21.48 -2.53 -5.46
C LYS A 31 -20.59 -1.34 -5.85
N PRO A 32 -19.86 -0.75 -4.89
CA PRO A 32 -18.80 0.20 -5.18
C PRO A 32 -17.76 -0.41 -6.10
N PHE A 33 -17.25 0.37 -7.05
CA PHE A 33 -16.13 -0.04 -7.89
C PHE A 33 -15.04 1.01 -8.03
N TYR A 34 -15.27 2.25 -7.60
CA TYR A 34 -14.23 3.28 -7.59
C TYR A 34 -14.51 4.29 -6.47
N VAL A 35 -13.46 4.72 -5.78
CA VAL A 35 -13.52 5.80 -4.77
C VAL A 35 -12.56 6.89 -5.20
N GLY A 36 -12.96 8.14 -5.11
CA GLY A 36 -12.11 9.26 -5.49
C GLY A 36 -12.31 10.47 -4.58
N LYS A 37 -11.32 11.35 -4.54
CA LYS A 37 -11.49 12.71 -4.02
C LYS A 37 -11.52 13.77 -5.11
N GLY A 38 -12.18 14.88 -4.83
CA GLY A 38 -12.19 16.01 -5.75
C GLY A 38 -12.63 17.34 -5.15
N ARG A 39 -12.63 18.35 -6.03
CA ARG A 39 -13.14 19.69 -5.81
C ARG A 39 -13.81 20.13 -7.11
N GLY A 40 -14.84 20.98 -7.01
CA GLY A 40 -15.60 21.44 -8.18
C GLY A 40 -16.21 20.27 -8.96
N SER A 41 -16.07 20.27 -10.28
CA SER A 41 -16.67 19.27 -11.18
C SER A 41 -15.85 17.98 -11.37
N ARG A 42 -14.77 17.77 -10.61
CA ARG A 42 -13.86 16.62 -10.78
C ARG A 42 -14.57 15.25 -10.75
N VAL A 43 -15.57 15.08 -9.90
CA VAL A 43 -16.37 13.84 -9.86
C VAL A 43 -16.94 13.49 -11.23
N LEU A 44 -17.35 14.49 -12.03
CA LEU A 44 -17.90 14.31 -13.37
C LEU A 44 -16.82 14.09 -14.43
N ALA A 45 -15.59 14.53 -14.21
CA ALA A 45 -14.48 14.36 -15.16
C ALA A 45 -14.04 12.89 -15.30
N HIS A 46 -14.14 12.08 -14.25
CA HIS A 46 -13.84 10.64 -14.33
C HIS A 46 -14.87 9.85 -15.16
N ALA A 47 -16.04 10.42 -15.44
CA ALA A 47 -16.98 9.88 -16.41
C ALA A 47 -16.46 10.02 -17.86
N GLN A 48 -15.37 10.78 -18.07
CA GLN A 48 -14.74 11.12 -19.35
C GLN A 48 -13.25 10.70 -19.44
N GLY A 49 -12.94 9.42 -19.15
CA GLY A 49 -11.70 8.79 -19.65
C GLY A 49 -10.38 9.08 -18.93
N LEU A 50 -10.41 9.17 -17.58
CA LEU A 50 -9.20 9.32 -16.75
C LEU A 50 -9.09 8.20 -15.69
N GLY A 51 -9.75 7.06 -15.92
CA GLY A 51 -9.74 5.91 -15.02
C GLY A 51 -8.62 4.92 -15.36
N SER A 52 -8.41 3.92 -14.51
CA SER A 52 -7.69 2.71 -14.94
C SER A 52 -8.50 1.97 -16.01
N ASP A 53 -7.85 1.13 -16.83
CA ASP A 53 -8.54 0.29 -17.84
C ASP A 53 -9.76 -0.46 -17.27
N ARG A 54 -9.64 -0.95 -16.02
CA ARG A 54 -10.73 -1.62 -15.29
C ARG A 54 -11.90 -0.70 -14.94
N THR A 55 -11.60 0.56 -14.57
CA THR A 55 -12.64 1.56 -14.28
C THR A 55 -13.42 1.89 -15.55
N GLU A 56 -12.70 2.09 -16.65
CA GLU A 56 -13.30 2.41 -17.95
C GLU A 56 -14.10 1.25 -18.53
N GLU A 57 -13.63 0.02 -18.36
CA GLU A 57 -14.38 -1.18 -18.71
C GLU A 57 -15.69 -1.28 -17.92
N ARG A 58 -15.65 -1.01 -16.61
CA ARG A 58 -16.85 -1.01 -15.75
C ARG A 58 -17.86 0.06 -16.21
N LEU A 59 -17.38 1.28 -16.47
CA LEU A 59 -18.21 2.38 -16.97
C LEU A 59 -18.81 2.06 -18.35
N ARG A 60 -18.02 1.51 -19.28
CA ARG A 60 -18.51 1.07 -20.60
C ARG A 60 -19.57 -0.03 -20.46
N SER A 61 -19.40 -1.00 -19.56
CA SER A 61 -20.39 -2.05 -19.30
C SER A 61 -21.73 -1.47 -18.80
N ILE A 62 -21.69 -0.50 -17.89
CA ILE A 62 -22.90 0.17 -17.36
C ILE A 62 -23.61 0.95 -18.48
N ARG A 63 -22.85 1.73 -19.26
CA ARG A 63 -23.38 2.54 -20.36
C ARG A 63 -23.94 1.73 -21.53
N ARG A 64 -23.31 0.59 -21.86
CA ARG A 64 -23.86 -0.37 -22.86
C ARG A 64 -25.22 -0.92 -22.46
N ALA A 65 -25.53 -0.99 -21.17
CA ALA A 65 -26.84 -1.37 -20.67
C ALA A 65 -27.85 -0.21 -20.65
N GLY A 66 -27.50 0.96 -21.21
CA GLY A 66 -28.36 2.16 -21.19
C GLY A 66 -28.48 2.81 -19.80
N LEU A 67 -27.54 2.53 -18.90
CA LEU A 67 -27.51 3.05 -17.53
C LEU A 67 -26.32 4.01 -17.34
N GLU A 68 -26.39 4.85 -16.33
CA GLU A 68 -25.25 5.65 -15.85
C GLU A 68 -24.77 5.13 -14.48
N PRO A 69 -23.48 5.26 -14.15
CA PRO A 69 -22.99 4.87 -12.83
C PRO A 69 -23.67 5.71 -11.75
N ARG A 70 -23.96 5.08 -10.61
CA ARG A 70 -24.39 5.83 -9.44
C ARG A 70 -23.20 6.55 -8.83
N ILE A 71 -23.35 7.84 -8.54
CA ILE A 71 -22.35 8.67 -7.87
C ILE A 71 -22.91 9.05 -6.50
N ASP A 72 -22.23 8.66 -5.43
CA ASP A 72 -22.56 9.10 -4.08
C ASP A 72 -21.39 9.94 -3.52
N ILE A 73 -21.71 11.05 -2.87
CA ILE A 73 -20.74 11.86 -2.11
C ILE A 73 -20.68 11.28 -0.69
N LEU A 74 -19.50 10.82 -0.28
CA LEU A 74 -19.27 10.19 1.03
C LEU A 74 -18.95 11.22 2.12
N ALA A 75 -18.22 12.28 1.76
CA ALA A 75 -17.91 13.41 2.61
C ALA A 75 -17.73 14.66 1.74
N HIS A 76 -18.20 15.82 2.18
CA HIS A 76 -18.05 17.09 1.46
C HIS A 76 -17.84 18.25 2.44
N GLY A 77 -17.50 19.43 1.92
CA GLY A 77 -17.18 20.59 2.75
C GLY A 77 -15.88 20.43 3.52
N LEU A 78 -14.98 19.55 3.06
CA LEU A 78 -13.68 19.34 3.69
C LEU A 78 -12.80 20.57 3.45
N ALA A 79 -12.07 20.97 4.49
CA ALA A 79 -11.31 22.22 4.50
C ALA A 79 -10.19 22.22 3.46
N ASP A 80 -9.53 21.08 3.27
CA ASP A 80 -8.35 20.96 2.43
C ASP A 80 -8.24 19.60 1.72
N ALA A 81 -7.30 19.55 0.76
CA ALA A 81 -7.07 18.38 -0.07
C ALA A 81 -6.42 17.20 0.68
N GLU A 82 -5.79 17.46 1.85
CA GLU A 82 -5.16 16.45 2.70
C GLU A 82 -6.21 15.71 3.52
N THR A 83 -7.18 16.42 4.07
CA THR A 83 -8.34 15.86 4.76
C THR A 83 -9.14 14.97 3.82
N ALA A 84 -9.42 15.44 2.60
CA ALA A 84 -10.09 14.62 1.58
C ALA A 84 -9.31 13.36 1.20
N LEU A 85 -7.98 13.44 1.20
CA LEU A 85 -7.08 12.32 0.94
C LEU A 85 -7.08 11.30 2.09
N ARG A 86 -7.11 11.74 3.34
CA ARG A 86 -7.27 10.88 4.53
C ARG A 86 -8.59 10.11 4.50
N VAL A 87 -9.69 10.82 4.20
CA VAL A 87 -11.02 10.19 4.11
C VAL A 87 -11.10 9.21 2.93
N GLU A 88 -10.57 9.58 1.76
CA GLU A 88 -10.51 8.69 0.59
C GLU A 88 -9.75 7.39 0.91
N ALA A 89 -8.56 7.51 1.52
CA ALA A 89 -7.75 6.36 1.88
C ALA A 89 -8.46 5.43 2.89
N ALA A 90 -9.10 6.00 3.93
CA ALA A 90 -9.86 5.22 4.90
C ALA A 90 -11.03 4.45 4.27
N VAL A 91 -11.75 5.06 3.32
CA VAL A 91 -12.85 4.40 2.60
C VAL A 91 -12.32 3.27 1.71
N ILE A 92 -11.25 3.51 0.96
CA ILE A 92 -10.61 2.50 0.12
C ILE A 92 -10.19 1.29 0.95
N ASP A 93 -9.61 1.53 2.13
CA ASP A 93 -9.16 0.46 3.01
C ASP A 93 -10.31 -0.32 3.68
N LEU A 94 -11.47 0.31 3.88
CA LEU A 94 -12.67 -0.36 4.37
C LEU A 94 -13.28 -1.26 3.29
N LEU A 95 -13.40 -0.76 2.05
CA LEU A 95 -14.00 -1.50 0.93
C LEU A 95 -13.07 -2.60 0.38
N GLY A 96 -11.76 -2.43 0.57
CA GLY A 96 -10.73 -3.34 0.09
C GLY A 96 -10.48 -3.25 -1.42
N LEU A 97 -9.23 -3.34 -1.83
CA LEU A 97 -8.80 -3.16 -3.22
C LEU A 97 -9.32 -4.23 -4.20
N SER A 98 -9.81 -5.37 -3.71
CA SER A 98 -10.44 -6.39 -4.58
C SER A 98 -11.79 -5.94 -5.14
N SER A 99 -12.46 -5.02 -4.46
CA SER A 99 -13.74 -4.46 -4.90
C SER A 99 -13.60 -3.18 -5.73
N LEU A 100 -12.41 -2.55 -5.74
CA LEU A 100 -12.17 -1.25 -6.36
C LEU A 100 -11.20 -1.33 -7.56
N SER A 101 -11.42 -0.48 -8.56
CA SER A 101 -10.60 -0.39 -9.78
C SER A 101 -9.51 0.68 -9.70
N ASN A 102 -9.34 1.35 -8.56
CA ASN A 102 -8.34 2.42 -8.37
C ASN A 102 -6.91 1.95 -8.73
N ALA A 103 -6.18 2.76 -9.50
CA ALA A 103 -4.83 2.44 -9.97
C ALA A 103 -3.75 2.55 -8.87
N VAL A 104 -4.00 3.37 -7.85
CA VAL A 104 -2.99 3.70 -6.84
C VAL A 104 -3.07 2.71 -5.67
N ARG A 105 -2.08 1.81 -5.62
CA ARG A 105 -1.79 0.95 -4.46
C ARG A 105 -0.89 1.69 -3.48
N GLY A 106 -1.12 1.47 -2.18
CA GLY A 106 -0.10 1.72 -1.15
C GLY A 106 0.13 3.19 -0.78
N TRP A 107 -0.91 3.94 -0.49
CA TRP A 107 -0.76 5.29 0.03
C TRP A 107 -0.64 5.26 1.56
N ARG A 108 0.61 5.39 2.05
CA ARG A 108 1.03 5.66 3.45
C ARG A 108 0.12 5.01 4.51
N SER A 109 0.18 3.69 4.66
CA SER A 109 -0.73 2.93 5.53
C SER A 109 -0.73 3.37 7.00
N VAL A 110 0.32 4.03 7.51
CA VAL A 110 0.30 4.63 8.86
C VAL A 110 -0.25 6.05 8.87
N GLU A 111 0.07 6.89 7.88
CA GLU A 111 -0.39 8.29 7.89
C GLU A 111 -1.85 8.45 7.43
N LEU A 112 -2.33 7.55 6.57
CA LEU A 112 -3.57 7.74 5.82
C LEU A 112 -4.46 6.48 5.79
N GLY A 113 -3.96 5.32 6.24
CA GLY A 113 -4.63 4.04 6.04
C GLY A 113 -5.15 3.33 7.30
N ARG A 114 -5.85 2.21 7.07
CA ARG A 114 -6.38 1.31 8.10
C ARG A 114 -5.26 0.50 8.72
N MET A 115 -4.96 0.77 9.98
CA MET A 115 -4.04 0.00 10.79
C MET A 115 -4.76 -0.64 11.99
N PRO A 116 -4.52 -1.92 12.34
CA PRO A 116 -5.00 -2.48 13.59
C PRO A 116 -4.42 -1.70 14.78
N LEU A 117 -5.23 -1.40 15.81
CA LEU A 117 -4.81 -0.61 16.98
C LEU A 117 -3.50 -1.11 17.59
N ARG A 118 -3.35 -2.43 17.76
CA ARG A 118 -2.11 -3.03 18.29
C ARG A 118 -0.85 -2.61 17.52
N GLN A 119 -0.96 -2.47 16.20
CA GLN A 119 0.18 -2.09 15.37
C GLN A 119 0.44 -0.60 15.39
N LEU A 120 -0.60 0.21 15.61
CA LEU A 120 -0.48 1.65 15.81
C LEU A 120 0.22 1.94 17.13
N VAL A 121 -0.15 1.22 18.19
CA VAL A 121 0.56 1.21 19.48
C VAL A 121 2.00 0.76 19.26
N ALA A 122 2.23 -0.37 18.58
CA ALA A 122 3.58 -0.83 18.29
C ALA A 122 4.40 0.19 17.49
N TYR A 123 3.78 1.00 16.64
CA TYR A 123 4.44 2.06 15.88
C TYR A 123 4.80 3.26 16.75
N TYR A 124 3.81 3.91 17.37
CA TYR A 124 4.04 5.13 18.15
C TYR A 124 4.77 4.88 19.48
N ALA A 125 4.63 3.68 20.04
CA ALA A 125 5.34 3.26 21.25
C ALA A 125 6.60 2.43 20.95
N ALA A 126 7.01 2.31 19.68
CA ALA A 126 8.20 1.56 19.29
C ALA A 126 9.44 2.12 20.00
N ARG A 127 9.95 1.40 21.01
CA ARG A 127 11.21 1.78 21.65
C ARG A 127 12.36 1.58 20.66
N PRO A 128 13.26 2.57 20.49
CA PRO A 128 14.47 2.40 19.70
C PRO A 128 15.30 1.21 20.19
N VAL A 129 15.95 0.51 19.26
CA VAL A 129 16.88 -0.58 19.59
C VAL A 129 18.23 -0.34 18.95
N LYS A 130 19.29 -0.65 19.69
CA LYS A 130 20.64 -0.74 19.12
C LYS A 130 20.82 -2.12 18.51
N VAL A 131 21.00 -2.17 17.20
CA VAL A 131 21.32 -3.40 16.46
C VAL A 131 22.73 -3.86 16.85
N ARG A 132 22.83 -5.13 17.29
CA ARG A 132 24.08 -5.76 17.75
C ARG A 132 24.54 -6.90 16.85
N ASP A 133 23.64 -7.46 16.06
CA ASP A 133 23.93 -8.55 15.14
C ASP A 133 24.25 -8.00 13.74
N LEU A 134 24.91 -8.80 12.90
CA LEU A 134 25.12 -8.48 11.49
C LEU A 134 23.81 -8.63 10.74
N VAL A 135 23.18 -7.51 10.38
CA VAL A 135 21.85 -7.51 9.76
C VAL A 135 21.76 -6.64 8.50
N ILE A 136 20.83 -7.01 7.64
CA ILE A 136 20.27 -6.14 6.61
C ILE A 136 18.87 -5.70 7.03
N LEU A 137 18.66 -4.39 7.17
CA LEU A 137 17.34 -3.82 7.38
C LEU A 137 16.68 -3.60 6.02
N ILE A 138 15.52 -4.21 5.78
CA ILE A 138 14.84 -4.18 4.48
C ILE A 138 13.50 -3.46 4.63
N ARG A 139 13.33 -2.35 3.90
CA ARG A 139 12.08 -1.59 3.85
C ARG A 139 11.08 -2.27 2.95
N VAL A 140 9.92 -2.60 3.51
CA VAL A 140 8.81 -3.26 2.78
C VAL A 140 7.59 -2.35 2.62
N ASN A 141 7.73 -1.03 2.84
CA ASN A 141 6.64 -0.05 2.87
C ASN A 141 5.65 -0.13 1.68
N GLN A 142 6.15 -0.36 0.46
CA GLN A 142 5.31 -0.38 -0.73
C GLN A 142 4.44 -1.63 -0.86
N LEU A 143 4.88 -2.76 -0.28
CA LEU A 143 4.24 -4.07 -0.46
C LEU A 143 3.60 -4.61 0.82
N TYR A 144 3.94 -4.05 1.97
CA TYR A 144 3.41 -4.47 3.26
C TYR A 144 1.92 -4.15 3.35
N GLN A 145 1.15 -5.13 3.80
CA GLN A 145 -0.27 -4.98 4.07
C GLN A 145 -0.57 -5.52 5.48
N HIS A 146 -1.39 -4.78 6.22
CA HIS A 146 -1.84 -5.22 7.53
C HIS A 146 -2.62 -6.53 7.42
N GLY A 147 -2.26 -7.50 8.26
CA GLY A 147 -2.90 -8.83 8.25
C GLY A 147 -2.45 -9.76 7.12
N MET A 148 -1.42 -9.40 6.35
CA MET A 148 -0.83 -10.34 5.40
C MET A 148 -0.26 -11.57 6.11
N SER A 149 -0.25 -12.72 5.42
CA SER A 149 0.27 -13.96 6.00
C SER A 149 1.78 -13.89 6.24
N ALA A 150 2.28 -14.73 7.15
CA ALA A 150 3.73 -14.86 7.40
C ALA A 150 4.49 -15.18 6.11
N GLN A 151 3.91 -16.02 5.24
CA GLN A 151 4.47 -16.33 3.92
C GLN A 151 4.58 -15.08 3.04
N ALA A 152 3.54 -14.25 3.01
CA ALA A 152 3.54 -13.02 2.21
C ALA A 152 4.57 -12.01 2.74
N LEU A 153 4.68 -11.86 4.07
CA LEU A 153 5.69 -10.99 4.69
C LEU A 153 7.12 -11.45 4.37
N TYR A 154 7.37 -12.75 4.46
CA TYR A 154 8.65 -13.34 4.06
C TYR A 154 8.95 -13.06 2.58
N GLU A 155 7.98 -13.28 1.71
CA GLU A 155 8.14 -13.09 0.26
C GLU A 155 8.37 -11.63 -0.17
N ILE A 156 7.78 -10.65 0.51
CA ILE A 156 8.09 -9.23 0.23
C ILE A 156 9.43 -8.79 0.83
N THR A 157 9.93 -9.51 1.83
CA THR A 157 11.20 -9.20 2.52
C THR A 157 12.38 -9.85 1.81
N ARG A 158 12.22 -11.08 1.33
CA ARG A 158 13.34 -11.90 0.83
C ARG A 158 13.89 -11.49 -0.53
N GLY A 159 13.10 -10.77 -1.31
CA GLY A 159 13.44 -10.35 -2.67
C GLY A 159 12.42 -9.33 -3.18
N ILE A 160 12.68 -8.62 -4.27
CA ILE A 160 13.68 -8.84 -5.31
C ILE A 160 14.60 -7.63 -5.31
N TRP A 161 15.79 -7.79 -4.75
CA TRP A 161 16.63 -6.64 -4.39
C TRP A 161 17.75 -6.43 -5.39
N ARG A 162 18.05 -5.17 -5.69
CA ARG A 162 19.28 -4.81 -6.41
C ARG A 162 20.37 -4.58 -5.37
N LEU A 163 21.22 -5.58 -5.16
CA LEU A 163 22.32 -5.53 -4.20
C LEU A 163 23.52 -6.33 -4.68
N ASN A 164 24.65 -6.14 -3.99
CA ASN A 164 25.83 -6.97 -4.15
C ASN A 164 25.70 -8.20 -3.20
N PRO A 165 25.69 -9.44 -3.72
CA PRO A 165 25.47 -10.65 -2.92
C PRO A 165 26.62 -10.95 -1.96
N GLU A 166 27.88 -10.64 -2.30
CA GLU A 166 29.04 -10.86 -1.42
C GLU A 166 28.92 -9.98 -0.18
N ARG A 167 28.65 -8.69 -0.36
CA ARG A 167 28.38 -7.77 0.75
C ARG A 167 27.15 -8.21 1.56
N ALA A 168 26.10 -8.66 0.87
CA ALA A 168 24.86 -9.08 1.54
C ALA A 168 25.02 -10.37 2.34
N SER A 169 25.98 -11.22 1.98
CA SER A 169 26.29 -12.48 2.67
C SER A 169 26.98 -12.24 4.03
N ASN A 170 27.50 -11.03 4.28
CA ASN A 170 27.99 -10.64 5.60
C ASN A 170 26.85 -10.46 6.62
N ALA A 171 25.60 -10.26 6.17
CA ALA A 171 24.46 -10.16 7.07
C ALA A 171 23.95 -11.56 7.43
N LYS A 172 23.85 -11.86 8.73
CA LYS A 172 23.26 -13.10 9.25
C LYS A 172 21.73 -13.04 9.29
N TYR A 173 21.18 -11.85 9.54
CA TYR A 173 19.72 -11.67 9.65
C TYR A 173 19.19 -10.61 8.70
N ALA A 174 17.99 -10.83 8.17
CA ALA A 174 17.19 -9.82 7.48
C ALA A 174 16.04 -9.37 8.38
N LEU A 175 15.94 -8.06 8.62
CA LEU A 175 14.84 -7.47 9.38
C LEU A 175 13.84 -6.86 8.40
N ALA A 176 12.60 -7.36 8.42
CA ALA A 176 11.50 -6.75 7.67
C ALA A 176 11.09 -5.47 8.38
N VAL A 177 11.31 -4.31 7.75
CA VAL A 177 11.03 -3.00 8.34
C VAL A 177 9.86 -2.35 7.61
N PHE A 178 8.81 -2.04 8.36
CA PHE A 178 7.69 -1.24 7.90
C PHE A 178 7.66 0.07 8.69
N GLU A 179 7.88 1.18 7.98
CA GLU A 179 7.95 2.53 8.53
C GLU A 179 8.89 2.68 9.74
N GLY A 180 10.06 2.06 9.66
CA GLY A 180 11.07 2.14 10.72
C GLY A 180 10.87 1.19 11.90
N VAL A 181 9.78 0.40 11.91
CA VAL A 181 9.53 -0.63 12.92
C VAL A 181 9.73 -2.02 12.33
N VAL A 182 10.44 -2.87 13.06
CA VAL A 182 10.70 -4.26 12.66
C VAL A 182 9.43 -5.09 12.83
N ARG A 183 9.00 -5.77 11.77
CA ARG A 183 7.82 -6.63 11.75
C ARG A 183 8.14 -8.11 11.88
N GLU A 184 9.30 -8.54 11.39
CA GLU A 184 9.81 -9.89 11.58
C GLU A 184 11.31 -9.92 11.33
N VAL A 185 11.97 -10.95 11.86
CA VAL A 185 13.39 -11.24 11.68
C VAL A 185 13.56 -12.60 11.02
N TYR A 186 14.35 -12.63 9.95
CA TYR A 186 14.69 -13.85 9.24
C TYR A 186 16.18 -14.14 9.38
N GLU A 187 16.54 -15.40 9.59
CA GLU A 187 17.90 -15.90 9.42
C GLU A 187 18.14 -16.16 7.93
N ILE A 188 19.20 -15.55 7.40
CA ILE A 188 19.60 -15.69 6.01
C ILE A 188 20.42 -16.97 5.87
N SER A 189 20.01 -17.85 4.97
CA SER A 189 20.80 -19.05 4.63
C SER A 189 21.75 -18.78 3.47
N GLN A 190 21.27 -18.13 2.41
CA GLN A 190 22.08 -17.77 1.24
C GLN A 190 21.36 -16.75 0.36
N TRP A 191 22.13 -15.99 -0.42
CA TRP A 191 21.65 -15.13 -1.49
C TRP A 191 21.75 -15.86 -2.84
N VAL A 192 20.67 -15.84 -3.61
CA VAL A 192 20.56 -16.45 -4.93
C VAL A 192 19.97 -15.46 -5.93
N PRO A 193 20.18 -15.65 -7.24
CA PRO A 193 19.49 -14.84 -8.25
C PRO A 193 17.97 -14.84 -8.05
N ALA A 194 17.34 -13.70 -8.26
CA ALA A 194 15.91 -13.55 -8.08
C ALA A 194 15.11 -14.45 -9.04
N GLY A 195 14.11 -15.13 -8.49
CA GLY A 195 13.31 -16.11 -9.25
C GLY A 195 13.91 -17.52 -9.31
N SER A 196 14.98 -17.77 -8.56
CA SER A 196 15.49 -19.13 -8.28
C SER A 196 14.56 -19.93 -7.37
N THR A 197 13.75 -19.27 -6.54
CA THR A 197 12.74 -19.94 -5.71
C THR A 197 11.32 -19.52 -6.06
N LYS A 198 10.35 -20.41 -5.82
CA LYS A 198 8.94 -20.15 -6.12
C LYS A 198 8.32 -19.21 -5.09
N TYR A 199 7.65 -18.18 -5.57
CA TYR A 199 6.77 -17.31 -4.76
C TYR A 199 5.35 -17.86 -4.83
N LYS A 200 4.67 -17.92 -3.69
CA LYS A 200 3.28 -18.37 -3.56
C LYS A 200 2.30 -17.20 -3.53
N THR A 201 2.75 -16.03 -3.11
CA THR A 201 1.91 -14.84 -2.88
C THR A 201 2.22 -13.70 -3.86
N ARG A 202 3.22 -13.89 -4.73
CA ARG A 202 3.67 -12.89 -5.73
C ARG A 202 3.94 -13.56 -7.08
N ASN A 203 3.57 -12.89 -8.18
CA ASN A 203 3.70 -13.39 -9.55
C ASN A 203 4.71 -12.55 -10.37
N ASN A 204 5.26 -13.12 -11.46
CA ASN A 204 6.10 -12.46 -12.47
C ASN A 204 7.37 -11.77 -11.93
N LEU A 205 8.18 -12.54 -11.20
CA LEU A 205 9.29 -12.01 -10.38
C LEU A 205 10.71 -12.32 -10.92
N ARG A 206 10.84 -12.84 -12.15
CA ARG A 206 12.17 -13.02 -12.76
C ARG A 206 12.66 -11.70 -13.32
N VAL A 207 13.49 -11.02 -12.55
CA VAL A 207 14.10 -9.75 -12.94
C VAL A 207 15.62 -9.92 -12.96
N PRO A 208 16.28 -9.89 -14.13
CA PRO A 208 17.73 -10.02 -14.24
C PRO A 208 18.49 -9.01 -13.38
N GLY A 209 19.64 -9.40 -12.84
CA GLY A 209 20.48 -8.53 -12.01
C GLY A 209 19.86 -8.16 -10.66
N ARG A 210 18.95 -9.00 -10.15
CA ARG A 210 18.37 -8.89 -8.82
C ARG A 210 18.59 -10.18 -8.04
N TRP A 211 18.57 -10.06 -6.72
CA TRP A 211 18.87 -11.12 -5.78
C TRP A 211 17.72 -11.32 -4.80
N GLU A 212 17.61 -12.54 -4.30
CA GLU A 212 16.73 -12.90 -3.19
C GLU A 212 17.49 -13.79 -2.21
N PHE A 213 17.09 -13.79 -0.95
CA PHE A 213 17.61 -14.76 -0.01
C PHE A 213 16.67 -15.93 0.20
N THR A 214 17.25 -17.10 0.51
CA THR A 214 16.55 -18.18 1.18
C THR A 214 16.87 -18.14 2.66
N GLY A 215 15.90 -18.49 3.49
CA GLY A 215 16.02 -18.37 4.93
C GLY A 215 14.78 -18.86 5.65
N LYS A 216 14.81 -18.70 6.97
CA LYS A 216 13.71 -19.07 7.88
C LYS A 216 13.50 -17.96 8.89
N VAL A 217 12.37 -17.99 9.59
CA VAL A 217 12.13 -17.14 10.76
C VAL A 217 13.28 -17.37 11.76
N ALA A 218 13.88 -16.28 12.25
CA ALA A 218 15.03 -16.36 13.14
C ALA A 218 14.65 -17.00 14.49
N PRO A 219 15.61 -17.54 15.26
CA PRO A 219 15.32 -18.05 16.60
C PRO A 219 14.71 -16.98 17.51
N ASP A 220 13.83 -17.38 18.42
CA ASP A 220 13.12 -16.46 19.31
C ASP A 220 14.01 -15.52 20.13
N PRO A 221 15.20 -15.92 20.63
CA PRO A 221 16.11 -15.00 21.32
C PRO A 221 16.54 -13.81 20.47
N ILE A 222 16.61 -13.97 19.14
CA ILE A 222 16.94 -12.90 18.19
C ILE A 222 15.69 -12.07 17.88
N ARG A 223 14.55 -12.74 17.62
CA ARG A 223 13.28 -12.06 17.34
C ARG A 223 12.85 -11.14 18.46
N ARG A 224 12.90 -11.61 19.71
CA ARG A 224 12.54 -10.83 20.91
C ARG A 224 13.37 -9.55 21.09
N ARG A 225 14.57 -9.48 20.51
CA ARG A 225 15.40 -8.26 20.55
C ARG A 225 14.88 -7.18 19.62
N TYR A 226 14.33 -7.56 18.47
CA TYR A 226 14.12 -6.64 17.35
C TYR A 226 12.67 -6.42 16.96
N VAL A 227 11.81 -7.45 17.03
CA VAL A 227 10.39 -7.32 16.64
C VAL A 227 9.71 -6.22 17.46
N ASP A 228 8.94 -5.38 16.77
CA ASP A 228 8.26 -4.18 17.29
C ASP A 228 9.17 -3.11 17.90
N ARG A 229 10.49 -3.19 17.66
CA ARG A 229 11.43 -2.12 17.99
C ARG A 229 11.63 -1.16 16.82
N SER A 230 11.94 0.08 17.16
CA SER A 230 12.28 1.10 16.18
C SER A 230 13.74 0.98 15.77
N VAL A 231 13.95 0.84 14.46
CA VAL A 231 15.24 0.92 13.77
C VAL A 231 15.30 2.14 12.85
N ALA A 232 14.37 3.09 13.02
CA ALA A 232 14.24 4.27 12.17
C ALA A 232 15.54 5.11 12.11
N SER A 233 16.29 5.17 13.23
CA SER A 233 17.55 5.91 13.33
C SER A 233 18.67 5.40 12.42
N TYR A 234 18.56 4.16 11.91
CA TYR A 234 19.57 3.59 11.00
C TYR A 234 19.36 3.97 9.54
N PHE A 235 18.23 4.61 9.23
CA PHE A 235 17.97 5.12 7.90
C PHE A 235 18.20 6.63 7.86
N THR A 236 19.09 7.07 6.99
CA THR A 236 19.32 8.50 6.73
C THR A 236 18.01 9.17 6.31
N ARG A 237 17.69 10.33 6.90
CA ARG A 237 16.54 11.14 6.49
C ARG A 237 16.62 11.44 4.99
N GLY A 238 15.51 11.25 4.28
CA GLY A 238 15.43 11.45 2.83
C GLY A 238 15.97 10.30 1.97
N SER A 239 16.65 9.30 2.55
CA SER A 239 17.11 8.15 1.80
C SER A 239 15.95 7.29 1.31
N GLN A 240 15.90 7.08 -0.01
CA GLN A 240 14.98 6.15 -0.67
C GLN A 240 15.59 4.75 -0.82
N ALA A 241 16.74 4.48 -0.19
CA ALA A 241 17.37 3.18 -0.24
C ALA A 241 16.43 2.11 0.35
N PRO A 242 16.13 1.03 -0.39
CA PRO A 242 15.20 0.00 0.07
C PRO A 242 15.78 -0.85 1.21
N PHE A 243 17.09 -0.79 1.46
CA PHE A 243 17.72 -1.50 2.55
C PHE A 243 18.98 -0.78 3.03
N THR A 244 19.45 -1.13 4.23
CA THR A 244 20.75 -0.72 4.76
C THR A 244 21.38 -1.85 5.58
N TYR A 245 22.70 -1.90 5.63
CA TYR A 245 23.46 -2.88 6.42
C TYR A 245 23.82 -2.28 7.77
N VAL A 246 23.58 -3.02 8.85
CA VAL A 246 23.85 -2.58 10.21
C VAL A 246 24.46 -3.73 11.00
N GLY A 247 25.43 -3.44 11.85
CA GLY A 247 26.17 -4.43 12.61
C GLY A 247 27.68 -4.23 12.43
N ARG A 248 28.44 -4.64 13.43
CA ARG A 248 29.90 -4.75 13.39
C ARG A 248 30.25 -6.20 13.65
#